data_AF-A0A096AVD2-F1
#
_entry.id   AF-A0A096AVD2-F1
#
_cell.length_a   1.000
_cell.length_b   1.000
_cell.length_c   1.000
_cell.angle_alpha   90.00
_cell.angle_beta   90.00
_cell.angle_gamma   90.00
#
_symmetry.space_group_name_H-M   'P 1'
#
loop_
_entity.id
_entity.type
_entity.pdbx_description
1 polymer ?
#
loop_
_entity_poly.entity_id
_entity_poly.type
_entity_poly.pdbx_seq_one_letter_code
_entity_poly.pdbx_strand_id
1 'polypeptide(L)'
;LSEAIRILGRNAPDSTACSSQKADMAMKRSSIPMASASGVRRLIEISDTLPPHLLKYLEEDRCINLEKAMPFLRCISYEVRGLHYQAIGFANQSGGYELRDNGSFKGTIAPKDITPVFTDKITDRMKSVCVFEGFMDFLSFLSMKEEIISHCLVMNSVSNVARSIRYLNDRQVSSIRTFLDNDEAGRRATEDFMEAGFKVDDMSVHYRNFKDLNEYHIHRVREQQKSLSLTMTQTQTNPIKVKQVKHKMR
;
A
#
# COMPACT_ATOMS: atom_id res chain seq x y z
N LEU A 1 8.63 15.56 5.09
CA LEU A 1 8.26 14.29 4.42
C LEU A 1 7.71 14.55 3.01
N SER A 2 8.44 15.25 2.11
CA SER A 2 7.85 15.74 0.84
C SER A 2 8.75 15.68 -0.41
N GLU A 3 10.09 15.64 -0.30
CA GLU A 3 10.92 15.71 -1.51
C GLU A 3 11.07 14.38 -2.26
N ALA A 4 11.08 13.23 -1.55
CA ALA A 4 11.27 11.92 -2.17
C ALA A 4 10.06 11.45 -3.02
N ILE A 5 8.85 11.89 -2.67
CA ILE A 5 7.63 11.59 -3.45
C ILE A 5 7.58 12.46 -4.73
N ARG A 6 8.19 13.64 -4.71
CA ARG A 6 8.19 14.58 -5.84
C ARG A 6 9.11 14.14 -7.00
N ILE A 7 10.16 13.37 -6.71
CA ILE A 7 11.18 13.01 -7.70
C ILE A 7 10.70 11.91 -8.66
N LEU A 8 9.74 11.06 -8.25
CA LEU A 8 9.21 9.99 -9.10
C LEU A 8 8.30 10.48 -10.25
N GLY A 9 7.86 11.74 -10.23
CA GLY A 9 6.91 12.28 -11.21
C GLY A 9 7.51 13.15 -12.33
N ARG A 10 8.84 13.26 -12.45
CA ARG A 10 9.46 14.35 -13.25
C ARG A 10 10.07 13.97 -14.61
N ASN A 11 9.92 12.73 -15.07
CA ASN A 11 10.43 12.33 -16.38
C ASN A 11 9.29 12.22 -17.41
N ALA A 12 8.74 13.36 -17.82
CA ALA A 12 7.97 13.50 -19.05
C ALA A 12 8.51 14.73 -19.80
N PRO A 13 8.81 14.64 -21.11
CA PRO A 13 9.29 15.80 -21.84
C PRO A 13 8.14 16.78 -22.10
N ASP A 14 8.34 18.01 -21.66
CA ASP A 14 7.56 19.18 -22.05
C ASP A 14 7.63 19.36 -23.57
N SER A 15 6.50 19.32 -24.25
CA SER A 15 6.35 19.94 -25.56
C SER A 15 5.25 20.99 -25.48
N THR A 16 5.70 22.23 -25.23
CA THR A 16 4.91 23.43 -25.48
C THR A 16 4.99 23.74 -26.97
N ALA A 17 3.85 23.78 -27.65
CA ALA A 17 3.67 24.60 -28.84
C ALA A 17 2.20 25.03 -28.95
N CYS A 18 1.98 26.32 -28.73
CA CYS A 18 0.73 27.03 -28.99
C CYS A 18 0.71 27.50 -30.44
N SER A 19 -0.39 27.29 -31.16
CA SER A 19 -0.84 28.22 -32.20
C SER A 19 -2.35 28.12 -32.41
N SER A 20 -2.98 29.28 -32.48
CA SER A 20 -4.41 29.55 -32.59
C SER A 20 -4.89 29.56 -34.04
N GLN A 21 -6.14 29.10 -34.29
CA GLN A 21 -7.26 29.90 -34.82
C GLN A 21 -8.42 29.04 -35.41
N LYS A 22 -9.62 29.33 -34.89
CA LYS A 22 -10.99 29.38 -35.46
C LYS A 22 -11.60 28.22 -36.29
N ALA A 23 -12.65 27.66 -35.67
CA ALA A 23 -14.02 27.36 -36.14
C ALA A 23 -14.27 26.78 -37.55
N ASP A 24 -14.89 25.60 -37.59
CA ASP A 24 -16.18 25.42 -38.27
C ASP A 24 -16.93 24.15 -37.83
N MET A 25 -18.25 24.21 -37.95
CA MET A 25 -19.29 23.31 -37.45
C MET A 25 -19.61 22.22 -38.51
N ALA A 26 -19.65 20.92 -38.15
CA ALA A 26 -20.68 19.94 -38.59
C ALA A 26 -20.31 18.45 -38.38
N MET A 27 -21.34 17.71 -37.93
CA MET A 27 -21.69 16.30 -38.19
C MET A 27 -20.77 15.13 -37.81
N LYS A 28 -21.24 14.42 -36.77
CA LYS A 28 -21.44 12.95 -36.67
C LYS A 28 -20.50 12.07 -37.51
N ARG A 29 -19.58 11.41 -36.82
CA ARG A 29 -19.33 9.97 -36.96
C ARG A 29 -18.85 9.41 -35.62
N SER A 30 -19.72 8.67 -34.96
CA SER A 30 -19.39 7.83 -33.82
C SER A 30 -18.46 6.71 -34.29
N SER A 31 -17.16 6.92 -34.21
CA SER A 31 -16.18 5.83 -34.26
C SER A 31 -16.04 5.27 -32.86
N ILE A 32 -16.72 4.15 -32.60
CA ILE A 32 -16.41 3.27 -31.48
C ILE A 32 -14.93 2.90 -31.61
N PRO A 33 -14.06 3.16 -30.62
CA PRO A 33 -12.68 2.73 -30.70
C PRO A 33 -12.66 1.19 -30.75
N MET A 34 -12.06 0.62 -31.79
CA MET A 34 -11.82 -0.82 -31.87
C MET A 34 -11.05 -1.24 -30.61
N ALA A 35 -11.67 -2.11 -29.81
CA ALA A 35 -11.02 -2.73 -28.67
C ALA A 35 -9.72 -3.39 -29.13
N SER A 36 -8.62 -3.03 -28.48
CA SER A 36 -7.34 -3.73 -28.63
C SER A 36 -7.57 -5.22 -28.32
N ALA A 37 -7.32 -6.09 -29.31
CA ALA A 37 -7.40 -7.54 -29.18
C ALA A 37 -6.33 -8.13 -28.22
N SER A 38 -5.38 -7.29 -27.78
CA SER A 38 -4.37 -7.66 -26.81
C SER A 38 -4.95 -7.71 -25.39
N GLY A 39 -4.61 -8.75 -24.62
CA GLY A 39 -4.89 -8.84 -23.18
C GLY A 39 -4.03 -7.89 -22.33
N VAL A 40 -3.21 -7.05 -22.97
CA VAL A 40 -2.38 -6.03 -22.31
C VAL A 40 -3.28 -4.91 -21.76
N ARG A 41 -3.00 -4.50 -20.52
CA ARG A 41 -3.64 -3.35 -19.88
C ARG A 41 -3.15 -2.07 -20.54
N ARG A 42 -4.06 -1.29 -21.12
CA ARG A 42 -3.75 0.04 -21.64
C ARG A 42 -4.06 1.07 -20.56
N LEU A 43 -3.03 1.76 -20.06
CA LEU A 43 -3.20 2.87 -19.13
C LEU A 43 -4.01 3.99 -19.82
N ILE A 44 -5.02 4.51 -19.14
CA ILE A 44 -5.86 5.62 -19.61
C ILE A 44 -5.52 6.89 -18.84
N GLU A 45 -5.55 6.82 -17.50
CA GLU A 45 -5.41 7.98 -16.63
C GLU A 45 -4.80 7.59 -15.29
N ILE A 46 -4.05 8.52 -14.71
CA ILE A 46 -3.53 8.46 -13.35
C ILE A 46 -4.10 9.67 -12.60
N SER A 47 -4.76 9.44 -11.47
CA SER A 47 -5.32 10.50 -10.62
C SER A 47 -4.80 10.40 -9.19
N ASP A 48 -4.56 11.55 -8.57
CA ASP A 48 -4.16 11.64 -7.16
C ASP A 48 -5.30 11.32 -6.18
N THR A 49 -6.55 11.29 -6.66
CA THR A 49 -7.74 11.04 -5.85
C THR A 49 -8.30 9.65 -6.10
N LEU A 50 -8.46 8.86 -5.04
CA LEU A 50 -9.14 7.56 -5.12
C LEU A 50 -10.67 7.74 -5.10
N PRO A 51 -11.43 6.97 -5.91
CA PRO A 51 -12.89 6.98 -5.87
C PRO A 51 -13.41 6.39 -4.55
N PRO A 52 -14.63 6.75 -4.12
CA PRO A 52 -15.18 6.36 -2.80
C PRO A 52 -15.16 4.86 -2.50
N HIS A 53 -15.38 4.01 -3.50
CA HIS A 53 -15.38 2.56 -3.31
C HIS A 53 -13.98 1.99 -2.98
N LEU A 54 -12.91 2.60 -3.51
CA LEU A 54 -11.53 2.20 -3.19
C LEU A 54 -11.08 2.76 -1.83
N LEU A 55 -11.51 3.98 -1.49
CA LEU A 55 -11.30 4.55 -0.16
C LEU A 55 -11.97 3.70 0.92
N LYS A 56 -13.24 3.35 0.71
CA LYS A 56 -14.02 2.47 1.59
C LYS A 56 -13.33 1.11 1.78
N TYR A 57 -12.87 0.51 0.69
CA TYR A 57 -12.14 -0.75 0.75
C TYR A 57 -10.84 -0.65 1.57
N LEU A 58 -10.06 0.42 1.39
CA LEU A 58 -8.84 0.64 2.18
C LEU A 58 -9.16 0.81 3.66
N GLU A 59 -10.13 1.64 4.01
CA GLU A 59 -10.44 2.00 5.38
C GLU A 59 -11.23 0.90 6.11
N GLU A 60 -12.33 0.42 5.54
CA GLU A 60 -13.25 -0.51 6.22
C GLU A 60 -12.80 -1.98 6.09
N ASP A 61 -12.43 -2.41 4.88
CA ASP A 61 -12.10 -3.82 4.64
C ASP A 61 -10.67 -4.14 5.05
N ARG A 62 -9.74 -3.20 4.79
CA ARG A 62 -8.30 -3.37 5.00
C ARG A 62 -7.76 -2.66 6.23
N CYS A 63 -8.59 -1.89 6.93
CA CYS A 63 -8.25 -1.14 8.13
C CYS A 63 -7.03 -0.21 7.94
N ILE A 64 -6.82 0.31 6.73
CA ILE A 64 -5.68 1.16 6.39
C ILE A 64 -5.96 2.60 6.78
N ASN A 65 -4.99 3.23 7.44
CA ASN A 65 -5.02 4.65 7.73
C ASN A 65 -4.79 5.45 6.43
N LEU A 66 -5.85 6.11 5.94
CA LEU A 66 -5.83 6.85 4.68
C LEU A 66 -4.85 8.02 4.68
N GLU A 67 -4.72 8.74 5.80
CA GLU A 67 -3.79 9.89 5.92
C GLU A 67 -2.34 9.47 5.63
N LYS A 68 -1.93 8.30 6.15
CA LYS A 68 -0.58 7.75 5.94
C LYS A 68 -0.42 7.08 4.57
N ALA A 69 -1.48 6.49 4.04
CA ALA A 69 -1.43 5.70 2.81
C ALA A 69 -1.51 6.57 1.55
N MET A 70 -2.40 7.57 1.50
CA MET A 70 -2.69 8.37 0.32
C MET A 70 -1.47 8.97 -0.40
N PRO A 71 -0.39 9.43 0.28
CA PRO A 71 0.79 9.92 -0.40
C PRO A 71 1.42 8.93 -1.40
N PHE A 72 1.22 7.63 -1.18
CA PHE A 72 1.79 6.55 -2.00
C PHE A 72 0.86 6.00 -3.08
N LEU A 73 -0.42 6.40 -3.07
CA LEU A 73 -1.46 5.78 -3.87
C LEU A 73 -1.95 6.69 -4.98
N ARG A 74 -2.33 6.08 -6.11
CA ARG A 74 -2.98 6.74 -7.23
C ARG A 74 -4.20 5.94 -7.67
N CYS A 75 -5.22 6.59 -8.19
CA CYS A 75 -6.24 5.90 -8.96
C CYS A 75 -5.70 5.65 -10.37
N ILE A 76 -5.68 4.39 -10.79
CA ILE A 76 -5.25 3.99 -12.12
C ILE A 76 -6.48 3.56 -12.91
N SER A 77 -6.84 4.34 -13.92
CA SER A 77 -7.84 3.98 -14.91
C SER A 77 -7.17 3.27 -16.08
N TYR A 78 -7.65 2.08 -16.45
CA TYR A 78 -7.05 1.29 -17.53
C TYR A 78 -8.10 0.52 -18.34
N GLU A 79 -7.76 0.17 -19.57
CA GLU A 79 -8.58 -0.67 -20.45
C GLU A 79 -7.99 -2.07 -20.60
N VAL A 80 -8.85 -3.09 -20.60
CA VAL A 80 -8.52 -4.43 -21.10
C VAL A 80 -9.65 -4.89 -22.02
N ARG A 81 -9.33 -5.23 -23.28
CA ARG A 81 -10.30 -5.74 -24.26
C ARG A 81 -11.56 -4.84 -24.39
N GLY A 82 -11.37 -3.52 -24.41
CA GLY A 82 -12.48 -2.54 -24.50
C GLY A 82 -13.21 -2.24 -23.19
N LEU A 83 -12.95 -3.00 -22.12
CA LEU A 83 -13.56 -2.77 -20.81
C LEU A 83 -12.69 -1.86 -19.96
N HIS A 84 -13.32 -0.88 -19.32
CA HIS A 84 -12.68 0.12 -18.47
C HIS A 84 -12.71 -0.31 -17.01
N TYR A 85 -11.58 -0.14 -16.33
CA TYR A 85 -11.39 -0.52 -14.94
C TYR A 85 -10.69 0.60 -14.17
N GLN A 86 -10.94 0.64 -12.86
CA GLN A 86 -10.20 1.47 -11.92
C GLN A 86 -9.62 0.60 -10.81
N ALA A 87 -8.39 0.91 -10.40
CA ALA A 87 -7.72 0.23 -9.31
C ALA A 87 -6.85 1.22 -8.52
N ILE A 88 -6.54 0.83 -7.29
CA ILE A 88 -5.48 1.45 -6.50
C ILE A 88 -4.15 1.09 -7.15
N GLY A 89 -3.37 2.10 -7.51
CA GLY A 89 -2.02 1.98 -8.01
C GLY A 89 -0.98 2.34 -6.97
N PHE A 90 0.05 1.51 -6.86
CA PHE A 90 1.25 1.77 -6.08
C PHE A 90 2.45 1.82 -7.03
N ALA A 91 3.07 2.99 -7.15
CA ALA A 91 4.15 3.22 -8.11
C ALA A 91 5.40 2.39 -7.75
N ASN A 92 6.11 1.90 -8.76
CA ASN A 92 7.40 1.25 -8.61
C ASN A 92 8.53 2.09 -9.22
N GLN A 93 9.78 1.74 -8.93
CA GLN A 93 10.94 2.55 -9.32
C GLN A 93 11.18 2.65 -10.84
N SER A 94 10.57 1.76 -11.63
CA SER A 94 10.69 1.75 -13.09
C SER A 94 9.53 2.46 -13.80
N GLY A 95 8.69 3.20 -13.06
CA GLY A 95 7.56 3.94 -13.62
C GLY A 95 6.31 3.10 -13.92
N GLY A 96 6.28 1.83 -13.48
CA GLY A 96 5.07 1.01 -13.50
C GLY A 96 4.26 1.14 -12.21
N TYR A 97 3.12 0.43 -12.18
CA TYR A 97 2.21 0.43 -11.03
C TYR A 97 1.78 -0.97 -10.66
N GLU A 98 1.85 -1.31 -9.38
CA GLU A 98 1.13 -2.47 -8.86
C GLU A 98 -0.32 -2.10 -8.55
N LEU A 99 -1.25 -2.99 -8.87
CA LEU A 99 -2.67 -2.72 -8.87
C LEU A 99 -3.41 -3.59 -7.85
N ARG A 100 -4.37 -2.97 -7.16
CA ARG A 100 -5.35 -3.62 -6.29
C ARG A 100 -6.74 -3.03 -6.50
N ASP A 101 -7.73 -3.85 -6.75
CA ASP A 101 -9.13 -3.42 -6.75
C ASP A 101 -9.75 -3.55 -5.34
N ASN A 102 -11.05 -3.31 -5.23
CA ASN A 102 -11.84 -3.56 -4.02
C ASN A 102 -12.28 -5.03 -3.84
N GLY A 103 -11.64 -5.96 -4.55
CA GLY A 103 -11.94 -7.39 -4.53
C GLY A 103 -10.69 -8.23 -4.31
N SER A 104 -10.55 -9.28 -5.12
CA SER A 104 -9.42 -10.20 -5.06
C SER A 104 -8.33 -9.90 -6.08
N PHE A 105 -8.57 -8.99 -7.02
CA PHE A 105 -7.64 -8.74 -8.12
C PHE A 105 -6.29 -8.21 -7.60
N LYS A 106 -5.23 -8.74 -8.19
CA LYS A 106 -3.86 -8.22 -8.10
C LYS A 106 -3.33 -8.15 -9.53
N GLY A 107 -2.73 -7.04 -9.90
CA GLY A 107 -2.18 -6.86 -11.24
C GLY A 107 -1.11 -5.80 -11.29
N THR A 108 -0.68 -5.47 -12.50
CA THR A 108 0.40 -4.50 -12.72
C THR A 108 0.15 -3.74 -14.02
N ILE A 109 0.42 -2.44 -14.04
CA ILE A 109 0.77 -1.69 -15.25
C ILE A 109 2.28 -1.80 -15.40
N ALA A 110 2.71 -2.46 -16.47
CA ALA A 110 4.11 -2.74 -16.71
C ALA A 110 4.94 -1.44 -16.76
N PRO A 111 6.22 -1.50 -16.35
CA PRO A 111 6.97 -2.69 -15.88
C PRO A 111 6.66 -3.07 -14.43
N LYS A 112 6.88 -4.34 -14.07
CA LYS A 112 6.89 -4.81 -12.67
C LYS A 112 8.27 -4.55 -12.07
N ASP A 113 8.32 -4.00 -10.87
CA ASP A 113 9.58 -3.69 -10.18
C ASP A 113 9.38 -3.59 -8.66
N ILE A 114 10.47 -3.47 -7.91
CA ILE A 114 10.47 -3.11 -6.49
C ILE A 114 10.14 -1.62 -6.31
N THR A 115 9.65 -1.26 -5.13
CA THR A 115 9.43 0.11 -4.70
C THR A 115 10.24 0.40 -3.45
N PRO A 116 11.39 1.08 -3.58
CA PRO A 116 12.09 1.61 -2.43
C PRO A 116 11.34 2.81 -1.86
N VAL A 117 11.10 2.82 -0.55
CA VAL A 117 10.41 3.93 0.13
C VAL A 117 11.42 4.67 0.99
N PHE A 118 12.34 5.41 0.33
CA PHE A 118 13.45 6.14 0.97
C PHE A 118 13.60 7.59 0.55
N THR A 119 14.12 8.38 1.49
CA THR A 119 14.88 9.59 1.20
C THR A 119 16.35 9.21 1.00
N ASP A 120 17.08 9.94 0.15
CA ASP A 120 18.39 9.57 -0.42
C ASP A 120 19.57 9.46 0.58
N LYS A 121 19.30 9.41 1.88
CA LYS A 121 20.32 9.33 2.93
C LYS A 121 20.04 8.15 3.84
N ILE A 122 20.61 7.00 3.54
CA ILE A 122 20.88 5.99 4.56
C ILE A 122 22.01 6.60 5.41
N THR A 123 21.65 7.22 6.53
CA THR A 123 22.64 7.70 7.51
C THR A 123 23.19 6.52 8.29
N ASP A 124 24.48 6.55 8.67
CA ASP A 124 25.26 5.53 9.41
C ASP A 124 24.63 4.96 10.71
N ARG A 125 23.44 5.42 11.11
CA ARG A 125 22.71 4.81 12.22
C ARG A 125 21.99 3.56 11.71
N MET A 126 22.63 2.40 11.91
CA MET A 126 22.11 1.03 11.85
C MET A 126 20.60 0.95 12.13
N LYS A 127 19.77 1.11 11.10
CA LYS A 127 18.35 0.74 11.17
C LYS A 127 18.11 -0.30 10.09
N SER A 128 17.79 -1.52 10.50
CA SER A 128 17.46 -2.61 9.59
C SER A 128 16.36 -2.17 8.61
N VAL A 129 16.56 -2.50 7.34
CA VAL A 129 15.57 -2.23 6.29
C VAL A 129 14.39 -3.19 6.45
N CYS A 130 13.17 -2.69 6.56
CA CYS A 130 11.96 -3.47 6.48
C CYS A 130 11.71 -3.86 5.01
N VAL A 131 11.53 -5.14 4.73
CA VAL A 131 11.24 -5.65 3.38
C VAL A 131 9.84 -6.25 3.39
N PHE A 132 8.96 -5.78 2.51
CA PHE A 132 7.57 -6.23 2.41
C PHE A 132 7.35 -7.00 1.11
N GLU A 133 6.57 -8.07 1.15
CA GLU A 133 6.21 -8.82 -0.05
C GLU A 133 5.33 -7.99 -1.00
N GLY A 134 4.23 -7.44 -0.48
CA GLY A 134 3.29 -6.61 -1.21
C GLY A 134 3.11 -5.22 -0.60
N PHE A 135 2.57 -4.29 -1.39
CA PHE A 135 2.34 -2.94 -0.90
C PHE A 135 1.21 -2.87 0.14
N MET A 136 0.27 -3.82 0.16
CA MET A 136 -0.79 -3.86 1.18
C MET A 136 -0.21 -4.10 2.59
N ASP A 137 0.80 -4.96 2.72
CA ASP A 137 1.50 -5.19 3.98
C ASP A 137 2.27 -3.95 4.42
N PHE A 138 2.92 -3.27 3.47
CA PHE A 138 3.54 -1.98 3.72
C PHE A 138 2.53 -0.96 4.26
N LEU A 139 1.37 -0.79 3.63
CA LEU A 139 0.31 0.11 4.11
C LEU A 139 -0.23 -0.28 5.49
N SER A 140 -0.36 -1.58 5.78
CA SER A 140 -0.74 -2.07 7.11
C SER A 140 0.32 -1.71 8.15
N PHE A 141 1.60 -1.90 7.85
CA PHE A 141 2.69 -1.47 8.71
C PHE A 141 2.63 0.04 8.99
N LEU A 142 2.38 0.88 7.97
CA LEU A 142 2.20 2.32 8.16
C LEU A 142 1.05 2.64 9.11
N SER A 143 -0.05 1.92 8.98
CA SER A 143 -1.25 2.11 9.80
C SER A 143 -0.99 1.76 11.27
N MET A 144 -0.09 0.82 11.55
CA MET A 144 0.25 0.35 12.90
C MET A 144 1.30 1.21 13.63
N LYS A 145 2.08 2.03 12.92
CA LYS A 145 3.21 2.78 13.48
C LYS A 145 2.91 4.27 13.57
N GLU A 146 3.20 4.90 14.70
CA GLU A 146 3.09 6.36 14.84
C GLU A 146 4.07 7.09 13.92
N GLU A 147 5.33 6.66 13.91
CA GLU A 147 6.38 7.18 13.04
C GLU A 147 7.14 6.05 12.34
N ILE A 148 7.40 6.23 11.04
CA ILE A 148 8.24 5.31 10.26
C ILE A 148 9.69 5.78 10.38
N ILE A 149 10.38 5.23 11.36
CA ILE A 149 11.79 5.56 11.57
C ILE A 149 12.74 4.66 10.75
N SER A 150 12.20 3.66 10.05
CA SER A 150 12.96 2.62 9.35
C SER A 150 12.86 2.77 7.85
N HIS A 151 13.92 2.33 7.18
CA HIS A 151 13.93 2.20 5.75
C HIS A 151 13.01 1.00 5.35
N CYS A 152 11.91 1.17 4.60
CA CYS A 152 11.10 0.16 3.90
C CYS A 152 11.43 -0.05 2.39
N LEU A 153 11.54 -1.31 1.97
CA LEU A 153 11.55 -1.76 0.57
C LEU A 153 10.31 -2.63 0.34
N VAL A 154 9.52 -2.33 -0.69
CA VAL A 154 8.39 -3.17 -1.10
C VAL A 154 8.82 -3.97 -2.33
N MET A 155 8.83 -5.30 -2.23
CA MET A 155 9.21 -6.16 -3.35
C MET A 155 8.15 -6.18 -4.46
N ASN A 156 6.90 -5.91 -4.09
CA ASN A 156 5.70 -6.03 -4.91
C ASN A 156 5.34 -7.46 -5.33
N SER A 157 6.27 -8.41 -5.17
CA SER A 157 6.09 -9.85 -5.30
C SER A 157 7.40 -10.57 -4.99
N VAL A 158 7.32 -11.81 -4.51
CA VAL A 158 8.48 -12.74 -4.43
C VAL A 158 9.22 -12.91 -5.76
N SER A 159 8.59 -12.67 -6.91
CA SER A 159 9.28 -12.71 -8.21
C SER A 159 10.40 -11.67 -8.34
N ASN A 160 10.43 -10.66 -7.46
CA ASN A 160 11.46 -9.63 -7.40
C ASN A 160 12.53 -9.89 -6.33
N VAL A 161 12.55 -11.06 -5.66
CA VAL A 161 13.52 -11.34 -4.57
C VAL A 161 14.98 -11.11 -5.00
N ALA A 162 15.39 -11.65 -6.15
CA ALA A 162 16.74 -11.46 -6.69
C ALA A 162 17.06 -9.98 -6.99
N ARG A 163 16.05 -9.21 -7.38
CA ARG A 163 16.18 -7.76 -7.62
C ARG A 163 16.32 -7.00 -6.31
N SER A 164 15.54 -7.38 -5.29
CA SER A 164 15.61 -6.83 -3.94
C SER A 164 16.98 -7.08 -3.31
N ILE A 165 17.50 -8.31 -3.41
CA ILE A 165 18.85 -8.69 -2.93
C ILE A 165 19.92 -7.79 -3.56
N ARG A 166 19.93 -7.66 -4.90
CA ARG A 166 20.85 -6.78 -5.61
C ARG A 166 20.74 -5.33 -5.14
N TYR A 167 19.52 -4.80 -5.07
CA TYR A 167 19.27 -3.42 -4.63
C TYR A 167 19.79 -3.13 -3.22
N LEU A 168 19.62 -4.08 -2.30
CA LEU A 168 20.07 -3.94 -0.91
C LEU A 168 21.60 -4.06 -0.80
N ASN A 169 22.22 -4.96 -1.57
CA ASN A 169 23.68 -5.12 -1.63
C ASN A 169 24.38 -3.88 -2.22
N ASP A 170 23.84 -3.31 -3.30
CA ASP A 170 24.37 -2.09 -3.91
C ASP A 170 24.37 -0.90 -2.91
N ARG A 171 23.52 -0.98 -1.89
CA ARG A 171 23.39 0.00 -0.81
C ARG A 171 24.07 -0.40 0.49
N GLN A 172 24.86 -1.48 0.47
CA GLN A 172 25.63 -1.98 1.62
C GLN A 172 24.75 -2.27 2.85
N VAL A 173 23.50 -2.70 2.62
CA VAL A 173 22.62 -3.13 3.70
C VAL A 173 23.01 -4.53 4.14
N SER A 174 23.26 -4.72 5.43
CA SER A 174 23.65 -6.03 6.00
C SER A 174 22.57 -6.67 6.88
N SER A 175 21.56 -5.91 7.30
CA SER A 175 20.52 -6.35 8.23
C SER A 175 19.15 -5.90 7.77
N ILE A 176 18.21 -6.84 7.70
CA ILE A 176 16.84 -6.60 7.23
C ILE A 176 15.81 -7.20 8.19
N ARG A 177 14.60 -6.64 8.17
CA ARG A 177 13.41 -7.20 8.79
C ARG A 177 12.44 -7.59 7.70
N THR A 178 12.10 -8.86 7.58
CA THR A 178 11.23 -9.35 6.51
C THR A 178 9.79 -9.44 6.99
N PHE A 179 8.87 -8.90 6.19
CA PHE A 179 7.43 -8.97 6.36
C PHE A 179 6.83 -9.66 5.11
N LEU A 180 7.01 -10.97 5.03
CA LEU A 180 6.60 -11.80 3.88
C LEU A 180 5.41 -12.68 4.23
N ASP A 181 4.70 -13.18 3.22
CA ASP A 181 3.53 -14.03 3.43
C ASP A 181 3.95 -15.34 4.14
N ASN A 182 3.08 -15.88 4.99
CA ASN A 182 3.26 -17.16 5.69
C ASN A 182 3.05 -18.38 4.79
N ASP A 183 3.28 -18.25 3.50
CA ASP A 183 3.23 -19.34 2.54
C ASP A 183 4.64 -19.86 2.18
N GLU A 184 4.69 -20.87 1.32
CA GLU A 184 5.95 -21.47 0.92
C GLU A 184 6.84 -20.51 0.13
N ALA A 185 6.24 -19.62 -0.67
CA ALA A 185 6.99 -18.67 -1.48
C ALA A 185 7.61 -17.56 -0.61
N GLY A 186 6.88 -17.06 0.39
CA GLY A 186 7.41 -16.12 1.38
C GLY A 186 8.53 -16.73 2.22
N ARG A 187 8.40 -17.99 2.67
CA ARG A 187 9.49 -18.71 3.37
C ARG A 187 10.73 -18.88 2.51
N ARG A 188 10.58 -19.32 1.26
CA ARG A 188 11.71 -19.43 0.32
C ARG A 188 12.38 -18.08 0.07
N ALA A 189 11.61 -17.01 -0.08
CA ALA A 189 12.19 -15.67 -0.23
C ALA A 189 12.99 -15.22 1.02
N THR A 190 12.53 -15.57 2.23
CA THR A 190 13.30 -15.34 3.48
C THR A 190 14.63 -16.12 3.46
N GLU A 191 14.61 -17.38 3.03
CA GLU A 191 15.81 -18.22 2.88
C GLU A 191 16.77 -17.62 1.85
N ASP A 192 16.29 -17.18 0.68
CA ASP A 192 17.09 -16.52 -0.37
C ASP A 192 17.84 -15.29 0.18
N PHE A 193 17.21 -14.49 1.07
CA PHE A 193 17.90 -13.37 1.73
C PHE A 193 18.97 -13.86 2.72
N MET A 194 18.71 -14.92 3.49
CA MET A 194 19.72 -15.46 4.40
C MET A 194 20.93 -16.02 3.64
N GLU A 195 20.69 -16.75 2.54
CA GLU A 195 21.73 -17.30 1.67
C GLU A 195 22.55 -16.21 0.98
N ALA A 196 21.92 -15.09 0.63
CA ALA A 196 22.60 -13.90 0.11
C ALA A 196 23.44 -13.15 1.17
N GLY A 197 23.47 -13.61 2.42
CA GLY A 197 24.33 -13.10 3.49
C GLY A 197 23.71 -11.99 4.35
N PHE A 198 22.41 -11.71 4.21
CA PHE A 198 21.74 -10.74 5.08
C PHE A 198 21.50 -11.34 6.47
N LYS A 199 21.67 -10.52 7.51
CA LYS A 199 21.10 -10.81 8.84
C LYS A 199 19.59 -10.55 8.77
N VAL A 200 18.81 -11.61 8.70
CA VAL A 200 17.35 -11.53 8.58
C VAL A 200 16.69 -11.67 9.95
N ASP A 201 15.88 -10.68 10.32
CA ASP A 201 14.92 -10.74 11.41
C ASP A 201 13.52 -11.00 10.82
N ASP A 202 13.09 -12.26 10.90
CA ASP A 202 11.82 -12.71 10.32
C ASP A 202 10.64 -12.29 11.18
N MET A 203 9.89 -11.30 10.70
CA MET A 203 8.77 -10.73 11.45
C MET A 203 7.50 -11.58 11.33
N SER A 204 7.46 -12.59 10.46
CA SER A 204 6.32 -13.51 10.29
C SER A 204 5.95 -14.25 11.57
N VAL A 205 6.90 -14.42 12.47
CA VAL A 205 6.72 -15.01 13.81
C VAL A 205 5.63 -14.31 14.64
N HIS A 206 5.37 -13.02 14.37
CA HIS A 206 4.37 -12.20 15.06
C HIS A 206 2.95 -12.36 14.48
N TYR A 207 2.83 -12.89 13.28
CA TYR A 207 1.54 -13.10 12.60
C TYR A 207 1.40 -14.53 12.04
N ARG A 208 2.06 -15.51 12.66
CA ARG A 208 2.09 -16.93 12.23
C ARG A 208 0.73 -17.60 11.96
N ASN A 209 -0.35 -17.08 12.55
CA ASN A 209 -1.71 -17.61 12.40
C ASN A 209 -2.50 -16.92 11.28
N PHE A 210 -1.86 -16.00 10.55
CA PHE A 210 -2.45 -15.19 9.50
C PHE A 210 -1.65 -15.40 8.23
N LYS A 211 -2.28 -15.26 7.07
CA LYS A 211 -1.59 -15.42 5.80
C LYS A 211 -0.52 -14.34 5.62
N ASP A 212 -0.86 -13.09 5.92
CA ASP A 212 0.00 -11.94 5.67
C ASP A 212 -0.15 -10.90 6.79
N LEU A 213 0.67 -9.83 6.73
CA LEU A 213 0.65 -8.77 7.74
C LEU A 213 -0.66 -7.98 7.69
N ASN A 214 -1.24 -7.80 6.50
CA ASN A 214 -2.53 -7.12 6.35
C ASN A 214 -3.67 -7.87 7.07
N GLU A 215 -3.74 -9.19 6.93
CA GLU A 215 -4.75 -10.01 7.60
C GLU A 215 -4.61 -9.94 9.12
N TYR A 216 -3.38 -10.00 9.64
CA TYR A 216 -3.11 -9.80 11.07
C TYR A 216 -3.54 -8.41 11.56
N HIS A 217 -3.23 -7.36 10.80
CA HIS A 217 -3.62 -5.99 11.13
C HIS A 217 -5.14 -5.83 11.21
N ILE A 218 -5.87 -6.35 10.22
CA ILE A 218 -7.35 -6.33 10.20
C ILE A 218 -7.90 -7.03 11.44
N HIS A 219 -7.41 -8.23 11.75
CA HIS A 219 -7.84 -8.96 12.93
C HIS A 219 -7.61 -8.14 14.21
N ARG A 220 -6.40 -7.59 14.38
CA ARG A 220 -6.05 -6.76 15.54
C ARG A 220 -6.99 -5.57 15.70
N VAL A 221 -7.27 -4.82 14.64
CA VAL A 221 -8.15 -3.64 14.69
C VAL A 221 -9.58 -4.04 15.08
N ARG A 222 -10.09 -5.12 14.49
CA ARG A 222 -11.46 -5.60 14.79
C ARG A 222 -11.60 -6.09 16.23
N GLU A 223 -10.60 -6.78 16.77
CA GLU A 223 -10.62 -7.21 18.17
C GLU A 223 -10.57 -6.01 19.13
N GLN A 224 -9.79 -4.98 18.81
CA GLN A 224 -9.77 -3.74 19.60
C GLN A 224 -11.13 -3.05 19.61
N GLN A 225 -11.77 -2.91 18.44
CA GLN A 225 -13.12 -2.33 18.32
C GLN A 225 -14.17 -3.10 19.13
N LYS A 226 -14.13 -4.44 19.11
CA LYS A 226 -15.02 -5.29 19.94
C LYS A 226 -14.78 -5.09 21.43
N SER A 227 -13.52 -5.02 21.87
CA SER A 227 -13.20 -4.83 23.29
C SER A 227 -13.67 -3.47 23.83
N LEU A 228 -13.54 -2.43 23.00
CA LEU A 228 -14.01 -1.08 23.28
C LEU A 228 -15.54 -1.02 23.37
N SER A 229 -16.25 -1.64 22.42
CA SER A 229 -17.71 -1.66 22.43
C SER A 229 -18.27 -2.39 23.66
N LEU A 230 -17.68 -3.52 24.05
CA LEU A 230 -18.05 -4.26 25.26
C LEU A 230 -17.83 -3.43 26.54
N THR A 231 -16.74 -2.68 26.61
CA THR A 231 -16.42 -1.82 27.77
C THR A 231 -17.38 -0.63 27.87
N MET A 232 -17.78 -0.03 26.73
CA MET A 232 -18.77 1.05 26.69
C MET A 232 -20.18 0.56 27.06
N THR A 233 -20.56 -0.68 26.71
CA THR A 233 -21.85 -1.25 27.14
C THR A 233 -21.88 -1.51 28.65
N GLN A 234 -20.79 -2.04 29.23
CA GLN A 234 -20.73 -2.33 30.67
C GLN A 234 -20.77 -1.07 31.55
N THR A 235 -20.16 0.02 31.09
CA THR A 235 -20.18 1.32 31.81
C THR A 235 -21.55 2.00 31.77
N GLN A 236 -22.38 1.73 30.77
CA GLN A 236 -23.77 2.23 30.72
C GLN A 236 -24.75 1.37 31.54
N THR A 237 -24.45 0.08 31.79
CA THR A 237 -25.33 -0.83 32.57
C THR A 237 -25.12 -0.82 34.08
N ASN A 238 -24.12 -0.11 34.61
CA ASN A 238 -23.90 0.02 36.06
C ASN A 238 -24.35 1.42 36.56
N PRO A 239 -25.65 1.62 36.90
CA PRO A 239 -26.06 2.83 37.60
C PRO A 239 -25.47 2.82 39.01
N ILE A 240 -24.67 3.84 39.32
CA ILE A 240 -24.19 4.16 40.67
C ILE A 240 -25.41 4.22 41.60
N LYS A 241 -25.58 3.23 42.49
CA LYS A 241 -26.55 3.31 43.58
C LYS A 241 -26.07 4.38 44.57
N VAL A 242 -26.52 5.61 44.38
CA VAL A 242 -26.36 6.68 45.39
C VAL A 242 -27.18 6.27 46.61
N LYS A 243 -26.50 5.77 47.66
CA LYS A 243 -27.12 5.58 48.98
C LYS A 243 -27.50 6.95 49.53
N GLN A 244 -28.80 7.26 49.58
CA GLN A 244 -29.33 8.40 50.33
C GLN A 244 -29.04 8.19 51.82
N VAL A 245 -28.11 8.97 52.37
CA VAL A 245 -27.91 9.08 53.81
C VAL A 245 -28.93 10.10 54.34
N LYS A 246 -29.95 9.62 55.07
CA LYS A 246 -30.88 10.48 55.80
C LYS A 246 -30.15 11.11 56.98
N HIS A 247 -29.93 12.43 56.95
CA HIS A 247 -29.52 13.18 58.14
C HIS A 247 -30.71 13.30 59.10
N LYS A 248 -30.53 12.82 60.34
CA LYS A 248 -31.40 13.12 61.48
C LYS A 248 -30.89 14.42 62.12
N MET A 249 -31.71 15.47 62.05
CA MET A 249 -31.51 16.69 62.83
C MET A 249 -31.74 16.42 64.32
N ARG A 250 -30.90 17.01 65.16
CA ARG A 250 -31.12 17.22 66.59
C ARG A 250 -30.92 18.69 66.88
#